data_AF-A0AAV9IID6-F1
#
_entry.id   AF-A0AAV9IID6-F1
#
_cell.length_a   1.000
_cell.length_b   1.000
_cell.length_c   1.000
_cell.angle_alpha   90.00
_cell.angle_beta   90.00
_cell.angle_gamma   90.00
#
_symmetry.space_group_name_H-M   'P 1'
#
loop_
_entity.id
_entity.type
_entity.pdbx_description
1 polymer ?
#
loop_
_entity_poly.entity_id
_entity_poly.type
_entity_poly.pdbx_seq_one_letter_code
_entity_poly.pdbx_strand_id
1 'polypeptide(L)'
;MERKTSTIIGDEICAVCLDLSATVELHPCYHRVICRKCVCRLDDRKCPICRMEISNVLIRGFEHICSEEWFEDKPNATREANCNDLSQKIQEQCKPQLPGSNDFVTTFVTYNDPKESTEAYSLSFESILKRRRAHEELIKKHAYQVVITGSQGVDTPGLVSELRKLFPLKHDFRTAQRSLWQQAQSLQSNGNEIFTRLLTGGNSVFSVKIDQLVDIFHSTEVYFPNLEVNSIPINLRRLSIWELLYNLRTVMGGSFDVMMLCCDARCKKSFEELLSLDELLRNRYAPGKNRIWVVLHFNERSTDENFLSSDQVSRAFYQIPMNQRPCDLIFMRQKALCNFWHREMMQRMVHHARNYRKLTRLGNAEAGKNSTCCSM
;
A
#
# COMPACT_ATOMS: atom_id res chain seq x y z
N MET A 1 -4.20 -31.23 35.27
CA MET A 1 -2.99 -31.80 34.66
C MET A 1 -2.27 -30.67 33.93
N GLU A 2 -1.39 -29.97 34.64
CA GLU A 2 -0.61 -28.86 34.08
C GLU A 2 0.67 -29.44 33.47
N ARG A 3 0.75 -29.45 32.13
CA ARG A 3 2.01 -29.77 31.44
C ARG A 3 2.92 -28.55 31.50
N LYS A 4 3.87 -28.57 32.43
CA LYS A 4 5.07 -27.72 32.37
C LYS A 4 6.02 -28.26 31.31
N THR A 5 5.80 -27.90 30.05
CA THR A 5 6.85 -27.95 29.03
C THR A 5 7.71 -26.70 29.20
N SER A 6 8.80 -26.83 29.98
CA SER A 6 9.86 -25.82 30.02
C SER A 6 10.71 -25.97 28.76
N THR A 7 10.20 -25.40 27.67
CA THR A 7 10.95 -25.26 26.43
C THR A 7 12.08 -24.27 26.67
N ILE A 8 13.31 -24.72 26.43
CA ILE A 8 14.50 -23.86 26.40
C ILE A 8 14.20 -22.70 25.45
N ILE A 9 14.21 -21.48 25.99
CA ILE A 9 13.96 -20.23 25.27
C ILE A 9 15.19 -20.00 24.38
N GLY A 10 15.26 -20.69 23.25
CA GLY A 10 16.02 -20.15 22.12
C GLY A 10 15.33 -18.87 21.68
N ASP A 11 16.10 -17.91 21.19
CA ASP A 11 15.53 -16.75 20.48
C ASP A 11 14.77 -17.29 19.26
N GLU A 12 13.49 -17.57 19.45
CA GLU A 12 12.65 -18.11 18.38
C GLU A 12 12.65 -17.08 17.25
N ILE A 13 13.13 -17.46 16.08
CA ILE A 13 13.11 -16.60 14.90
C ILE A 13 11.66 -16.49 14.45
N CYS A 14 11.23 -15.30 14.03
CA CYS A 14 9.89 -15.07 13.53
C CYS A 14 9.56 -16.01 12.37
N ALA A 15 8.50 -16.80 12.51
CA ALA A 15 8.05 -17.77 11.52
C ALA A 15 7.57 -17.14 10.20
N VAL A 16 7.36 -15.82 10.16
CA VAL A 16 6.87 -15.10 8.98
C VAL A 16 8.02 -14.53 8.14
N CYS A 17 8.99 -13.84 8.75
CA CYS A 17 10.12 -13.26 8.02
C CYS A 17 11.37 -14.15 8.03
N LEU A 18 11.47 -15.10 8.97
CA LEU A 18 12.64 -15.97 9.17
C LEU A 18 13.94 -15.20 9.42
N ASP A 19 13.83 -13.97 9.94
CA ASP A 19 14.94 -13.02 10.04
C ASP A 19 15.01 -12.43 11.46
N LEU A 20 13.93 -11.77 11.91
CA LEU A 20 13.89 -11.09 13.20
C LEU A 20 13.42 -12.00 14.34
N SER A 21 13.88 -11.75 15.57
CA SER A 21 13.41 -12.46 16.76
C SER A 21 11.90 -12.29 16.99
N ALA A 22 11.24 -13.39 17.33
CA ALA A 22 9.84 -13.44 17.69
C ALA A 22 9.64 -12.80 19.08
N THR A 23 9.21 -11.56 19.08
CA THR A 23 9.07 -10.71 20.27
C THR A 23 7.61 -10.51 20.68
N VAL A 24 6.69 -11.14 19.95
CA VAL A 24 5.24 -11.01 20.15
C VAL A 24 4.66 -12.36 20.55
N GLU A 25 3.98 -12.37 21.69
CA GLU A 25 3.22 -13.50 22.21
C GLU A 25 1.74 -13.32 21.89
N LEU A 26 1.10 -14.36 21.36
CA LEU A 26 -0.27 -14.31 20.83
C LEU A 26 -1.26 -14.91 21.84
N HIS A 27 -2.18 -14.12 22.37
CA HIS A 27 -3.23 -14.61 23.28
C HIS A 27 -4.51 -15.01 22.52
N PRO A 28 -5.20 -16.09 22.95
CA PRO A 28 -5.00 -16.82 24.21
C PRO A 28 -4.10 -18.05 24.11
N CYS A 29 -3.42 -18.28 22.98
CA CYS A 29 -2.64 -19.51 22.76
C CYS A 29 -1.20 -19.48 23.29
N TYR A 30 -0.70 -18.31 23.69
CA TYR A 30 0.65 -18.06 24.22
C TYR A 30 1.81 -18.44 23.28
N HIS A 31 1.57 -18.69 21.99
CA HIS A 31 2.64 -18.92 21.03
C HIS A 31 3.43 -17.62 20.76
N ARG A 32 4.75 -17.72 20.79
CA ARG A 32 5.69 -16.60 20.58
C ARG A 32 6.48 -16.76 19.28
N VAL A 33 5.77 -16.76 18.16
CA VAL A 33 6.37 -17.13 16.85
C VAL A 33 6.48 -15.99 15.85
N ILE A 34 6.17 -14.76 16.25
CA ILE A 34 6.13 -13.61 15.33
C ILE A 34 6.84 -12.38 15.90
N CYS A 35 7.49 -11.62 15.03
CA CYS A 35 8.11 -10.34 15.39
C CYS A 35 7.11 -9.19 15.30
N ARG A 36 7.48 -8.05 15.89
CA ARG A 36 6.70 -6.80 15.84
C ARG A 36 6.48 -6.26 14.43
N LYS A 37 7.34 -6.61 13.45
CA LYS A 37 7.15 -6.22 12.04
C LYS A 37 6.10 -7.05 11.31
N CYS A 38 6.00 -8.33 11.67
CA CYS A 38 5.15 -9.27 10.96
C CYS A 38 3.76 -9.43 11.59
N VAL A 39 3.56 -9.06 12.86
CA VAL A 39 2.26 -9.23 13.55
C VAL A 39 1.10 -8.56 12.80
N CYS A 40 1.33 -7.41 12.16
CA CYS A 40 0.34 -6.73 11.33
C CYS A 40 -0.06 -7.47 10.05
N ARG A 41 0.67 -8.52 9.65
CA ARG A 41 0.38 -9.33 8.45
C ARG A 41 -0.62 -10.45 8.72
N LEU A 42 -1.00 -10.71 9.97
CA LEU A 42 -1.98 -11.74 10.35
C LEU A 42 -3.42 -11.25 10.14
N ASP A 43 -3.82 -11.10 8.88
CA ASP A 43 -5.13 -10.56 8.49
C ASP A 43 -6.33 -11.41 8.95
N ASP A 44 -6.14 -12.73 9.05
CA ASP A 44 -7.18 -13.69 9.43
C ASP A 44 -7.39 -13.80 10.94
N ARG A 45 -6.63 -13.03 11.74
CA ARG A 45 -6.63 -13.06 13.21
C ARG A 45 -6.35 -14.44 13.79
N LYS A 46 -5.60 -15.30 13.09
CA LYS A 46 -5.28 -16.63 13.61
C LYS A 46 -3.80 -16.79 13.88
N CYS A 47 -3.50 -17.52 14.94
CA CYS A 47 -2.14 -17.92 15.25
C CYS A 47 -1.61 -18.83 14.13
N PRO A 48 -0.42 -18.57 13.54
CA PRO A 48 0.11 -19.38 12.45
C PRO A 48 0.47 -20.82 12.87
N ILE A 49 0.60 -21.10 14.18
CA ILE A 49 0.92 -22.43 14.71
C ILE A 49 -0.35 -23.24 14.96
N CYS A 50 -1.20 -22.77 15.87
CA CYS A 50 -2.37 -23.54 16.32
C CYS A 50 -3.69 -23.10 15.67
N ARG A 51 -3.67 -22.06 14.84
CA ARG A 51 -4.85 -21.46 14.17
C ARG A 51 -5.94 -20.94 15.11
N MET A 52 -5.64 -20.84 16.41
CA MET A 52 -6.52 -20.22 17.40
C MET A 52 -6.68 -18.73 17.09
N GLU A 53 -7.88 -18.20 17.30
CA GLU A 53 -8.16 -16.78 17.10
C GLU A 53 -7.39 -15.92 18.12
N ILE A 54 -6.76 -14.86 17.64
CA ILE A 54 -5.93 -13.94 18.41
C ILE A 54 -6.80 -12.79 18.90
N SER A 55 -6.93 -12.65 20.22
CA SER A 55 -7.66 -11.54 20.84
C SER A 55 -6.73 -10.38 21.20
N ASN A 56 -5.59 -10.71 21.81
CA ASN A 56 -4.60 -9.74 22.26
C ASN A 56 -3.19 -10.21 21.88
N VAL A 57 -2.28 -9.26 21.79
CA VAL A 57 -0.86 -9.51 21.61
C VAL A 57 -0.09 -8.90 22.77
N LEU A 58 0.90 -9.64 23.25
CA LEU A 58 1.79 -9.20 24.31
C LEU A 58 3.19 -8.97 23.70
N ILE A 59 3.70 -7.76 23.84
CA ILE A 59 4.97 -7.33 23.27
C ILE A 59 6.00 -7.27 24.39
N ARG A 60 7.03 -8.13 24.32
CA ARG A 60 8.09 -8.25 25.34
C ARG A 60 9.39 -7.56 24.90
N GLY A 61 10.23 -7.20 25.87
CA GLY A 61 11.61 -6.72 25.63
C GLY A 61 11.65 -5.30 25.06
N PHE A 62 10.89 -4.38 25.63
CA PHE A 62 10.84 -2.99 25.16
C PHE A 62 11.99 -2.12 25.69
N GLU A 63 12.73 -2.61 26.69
CA GLU A 63 13.74 -1.86 27.45
C GLU A 63 14.88 -1.29 26.59
N HIS A 64 15.15 -1.87 25.41
CA HIS A 64 16.22 -1.42 24.50
C HIS A 64 15.73 -0.67 23.24
N ILE A 65 14.42 -0.53 23.02
CA ILE A 65 13.86 -0.16 21.69
C ILE A 65 13.53 1.33 21.56
N CYS A 66 13.72 2.13 22.61
CA CYS A 66 13.77 3.58 22.46
C CYS A 66 15.02 4.07 21.70
N SER A 67 15.94 3.19 21.27
CA SER A 67 16.91 3.57 20.24
C SER A 67 16.19 3.63 18.88
N GLU A 68 16.20 4.79 18.24
CA GLU A 68 15.57 5.02 16.92
C GLU A 68 16.07 4.06 15.81
N GLU A 69 17.11 3.28 16.09
CA GLU A 69 17.78 2.32 15.20
C GLU A 69 16.85 1.24 14.63
N TRP A 70 15.76 0.86 15.32
CA TRP A 70 14.85 -0.18 14.84
C TRP A 70 14.06 0.20 13.57
N PHE A 71 13.92 1.50 13.30
CA PHE A 71 13.20 2.04 12.15
C PHE A 71 14.11 2.52 11.01
N GLU A 72 15.42 2.48 11.20
CA GLU A 72 16.38 2.93 10.20
C GLU A 72 17.07 1.74 9.53
N ASP A 73 16.46 1.25 8.44
CA ASP A 73 17.29 0.85 7.30
C ASP A 73 17.97 2.14 6.83
N LYS A 74 19.11 2.52 7.42
CA LYS A 74 19.79 3.81 7.13
C LYS A 74 19.84 4.03 5.62
N PRO A 75 19.00 4.90 5.05
CA PRO A 75 19.11 5.21 3.65
C PRO A 75 20.42 5.99 3.50
N ASN A 76 21.26 5.62 2.53
CA ASN A 76 22.53 6.30 2.29
C ASN A 76 22.35 7.83 2.35
N ALA A 77 22.96 8.48 3.35
CA ALA A 77 22.63 9.81 3.87
C ALA A 77 23.05 10.98 2.96
N THR A 78 22.65 10.97 1.68
CA THR A 78 23.12 11.98 0.72
C THR A 78 22.09 13.03 0.26
N ARG A 79 20.84 13.03 0.74
CA ARG A 79 19.82 14.02 0.29
C ARG A 79 18.74 14.35 1.33
N GLU A 80 19.04 15.22 2.30
CA GLU A 80 18.03 15.75 3.26
C GLU A 80 17.47 17.15 2.88
N ALA A 81 17.75 17.69 1.69
CA ALA A 81 17.22 19.00 1.30
C ALA A 81 15.77 18.89 0.76
N ASN A 82 14.85 19.69 1.33
CA ASN A 82 13.49 20.04 0.83
C ASN A 82 12.28 19.11 1.10
N CYS A 83 12.17 18.44 2.26
CA CYS A 83 10.92 17.74 2.63
C CYS A 83 9.83 18.63 3.28
N ASN A 84 10.19 19.80 3.83
CA ASN A 84 9.25 20.63 4.62
C ASN A 84 8.09 21.23 3.80
N ASP A 85 8.32 21.55 2.52
CA ASP A 85 7.32 22.23 1.67
C ASP A 85 6.16 21.29 1.24
N LEU A 86 6.41 19.98 1.14
CA LEU A 86 5.40 18.97 0.81
C LEU A 86 4.49 18.69 2.02
N SER A 87 5.06 18.61 3.22
CA SER A 87 4.31 18.35 4.46
C SER A 87 3.32 19.46 4.80
N GLN A 88 3.66 20.74 4.54
CA GLN A 88 2.73 21.85 4.77
C GLN A 88 1.55 21.85 3.79
N LYS A 89 1.76 21.55 2.51
CA LYS A 89 0.68 21.54 1.49
C LYS A 89 -0.37 20.45 1.70
N ILE A 90 -0.01 19.35 2.36
CA ILE A 90 -0.95 18.27 2.65
C ILE A 90 -1.79 18.57 3.92
N GLN A 91 -1.30 19.43 4.82
CA GLN A 91 -1.91 19.79 6.10
C GLN A 91 -3.31 20.42 5.96
N GLU A 92 -3.56 21.19 4.90
CA GLU A 92 -4.83 21.90 4.70
C GLU A 92 -5.93 21.03 4.08
N GLN A 93 -5.58 19.91 3.45
CA GLN A 93 -6.50 19.17 2.58
C GLN A 93 -7.07 17.88 3.18
N CYS A 94 -6.51 17.40 4.28
CA CYS A 94 -6.91 16.14 4.88
C CYS A 94 -7.11 16.26 6.39
N LYS A 95 -8.38 16.42 6.81
CA LYS A 95 -8.86 15.96 8.11
C LYS A 95 -9.50 14.57 7.94
N PRO A 96 -8.72 13.48 7.79
CA PRO A 96 -9.30 12.15 7.82
C PRO A 96 -9.92 11.93 9.19
N GLN A 97 -11.20 11.55 9.21
CA GLN A 97 -11.84 11.02 10.42
C GLN A 97 -11.21 9.64 10.66
N LEU A 98 -10.13 9.58 11.44
CA LEU A 98 -9.67 8.29 11.98
C LEU A 98 -10.72 7.82 13.00
N PRO A 99 -10.85 6.51 13.21
CA PRO A 99 -11.75 5.98 14.23
C PRO A 99 -11.51 6.65 15.59
N GLY A 100 -12.61 6.96 16.29
CA GLY A 100 -12.60 7.65 17.58
C GLY A 100 -11.72 6.97 18.63
N SER A 101 -11.15 7.80 19.50
CA SER A 101 -10.07 7.48 20.44
C SER A 101 -10.42 6.48 21.54
N ASN A 102 -11.71 6.30 21.84
CA ASN A 102 -12.16 5.52 23.00
C ASN A 102 -11.95 3.99 22.86
N ASP A 103 -11.52 3.51 21.69
CA ASP A 103 -11.43 2.07 21.42
C ASP A 103 -10.08 1.44 21.80
N PHE A 104 -9.11 2.23 22.26
CA PHE A 104 -7.73 1.76 22.47
C PHE A 104 -7.38 1.65 23.95
N VAL A 105 -7.54 0.44 24.50
CA VAL A 105 -7.03 0.12 25.85
C VAL A 105 -5.69 -0.59 25.70
N THR A 106 -4.63 0.03 26.22
CA THR A 106 -3.32 -0.62 26.41
C THR A 106 -3.17 -0.91 27.89
N THR A 107 -2.92 -2.17 28.23
CA THR A 107 -2.68 -2.57 29.61
C THR A 107 -1.22 -2.93 29.77
N PHE A 108 -0.54 -2.27 30.70
CA PHE A 108 0.81 -2.65 31.10
C PHE A 108 0.73 -3.85 32.03
N VAL A 109 1.49 -4.90 31.74
CA VAL A 109 1.51 -6.12 32.53
C VAL A 109 2.92 -6.36 33.03
N THR A 110 3.11 -6.26 34.35
CA THR A 110 4.34 -6.67 35.02
C THR A 110 4.23 -8.15 35.38
N TYR A 111 5.14 -8.96 34.87
CA TYR A 111 5.28 -10.34 35.31
C TYR A 111 6.26 -10.40 36.47
N ASN A 112 5.77 -10.82 37.63
CA ASN A 112 6.61 -11.13 38.79
C ASN A 112 7.22 -12.53 38.63
N ASP A 113 7.98 -12.76 37.56
CA ASP A 113 8.83 -13.95 37.49
C ASP A 113 10.15 -13.60 38.21
N PRO A 114 10.54 -14.34 39.27
CA PRO A 114 11.74 -14.05 40.04
C PRO A 114 13.05 -14.11 39.23
N LYS A 115 13.03 -14.56 37.98
CA LYS A 115 14.22 -14.63 37.12
C LYS A 115 14.37 -13.49 36.12
N GLU A 116 13.28 -12.91 35.62
CA GLU A 116 13.31 -11.78 34.68
C GLU A 116 12.01 -10.99 34.81
N SER A 117 12.07 -9.79 35.41
CA SER A 117 10.95 -8.84 35.37
C SER A 117 10.90 -8.18 33.99
N THR A 118 10.48 -8.92 32.96
CA THR A 118 10.37 -8.33 31.62
C THR A 118 9.09 -7.51 31.54
N GLU A 119 9.24 -6.21 31.30
CA GLU A 119 8.10 -5.34 31.00
C GLU A 119 7.42 -5.80 29.70
N ALA A 120 6.10 -5.87 29.71
CA ALA A 120 5.32 -6.28 28.55
C ALA A 120 4.08 -5.40 28.34
N TYR A 121 3.82 -5.09 27.07
CA TYR A 121 2.67 -4.30 26.64
C TYR A 121 1.60 -5.21 26.05
N SER A 122 0.40 -5.20 26.64
CA SER A 122 -0.74 -5.92 26.11
C SER A 122 -1.60 -4.98 25.25
N LEU A 123 -1.79 -5.38 23.99
CA LEU A 123 -2.58 -4.65 23.00
C LEU A 123 -3.66 -5.55 22.43
N SER A 124 -4.86 -4.99 22.24
CA SER A 124 -5.90 -5.64 21.44
C SER A 124 -5.40 -5.85 20.01
N PHE A 125 -5.49 -7.09 19.50
CA PHE A 125 -5.07 -7.38 18.13
C PHE A 125 -5.94 -6.65 17.10
N GLU A 126 -7.23 -6.48 17.41
CA GLU A 126 -8.14 -5.72 16.55
C GLU A 126 -7.76 -4.25 16.45
N SER A 127 -7.29 -3.65 17.55
CA SER A 127 -6.80 -2.27 17.53
C SER A 127 -5.60 -2.08 16.60
N ILE A 128 -4.67 -3.05 16.59
CA ILE A 128 -3.52 -3.05 15.69
C ILE A 128 -3.98 -3.12 14.24
N LEU A 129 -4.87 -4.05 13.91
CA LEU A 129 -5.39 -4.22 12.55
C LEU A 129 -6.19 -2.99 12.08
N LYS A 130 -7.02 -2.41 12.95
CA LYS A 130 -7.79 -1.20 12.67
C LYS A 130 -6.86 -0.03 12.36
N ARG A 131 -5.81 0.17 13.15
CA ARG A 131 -4.81 1.24 12.94
C ARG A 131 -4.02 1.03 11.65
N ARG A 132 -3.59 -0.20 11.37
CA ARG A 132 -2.95 -0.58 10.11
C ARG A 132 -3.85 -0.32 8.90
N ARG A 133 -5.12 -0.74 8.93
CA ARG A 133 -6.09 -0.50 7.82
C ARG A 133 -6.34 0.98 7.61
N ALA A 134 -6.51 1.76 8.68
CA ALA A 134 -6.68 3.20 8.58
C ALA A 134 -5.46 3.87 7.92
N HIS A 135 -4.28 3.36 8.22
CA HIS A 135 -3.04 3.81 7.60
C HIS A 135 -2.94 3.41 6.11
N GLU A 136 -3.29 2.18 5.75
CA GLU A 136 -3.39 1.76 4.35
C GLU A 136 -4.36 2.63 3.55
N GLU A 137 -5.54 2.89 4.09
CA GLU A 137 -6.55 3.74 3.44
C GLU A 137 -6.06 5.18 3.27
N LEU A 138 -5.31 5.70 4.25
CA LEU A 138 -4.66 7.00 4.11
C LEU A 138 -3.72 7.01 2.90
N ILE A 139 -2.83 6.03 2.77
CA ILE A 139 -1.88 5.96 1.65
C ILE A 139 -2.61 5.78 0.33
N LYS A 140 -3.57 4.84 0.27
CA LYS A 140 -4.39 4.62 -0.91
C LYS A 140 -5.09 5.90 -1.32
N LYS A 141 -5.61 6.70 -0.39
CA LYS A 141 -6.25 7.99 -0.70
C LYS A 141 -5.30 9.00 -1.35
N HIS A 142 -4.00 8.94 -1.03
CA HIS A 142 -3.01 9.91 -1.50
C HIS A 142 -2.23 9.45 -2.73
N ALA A 143 -2.20 8.15 -3.04
CA ALA A 143 -1.49 7.62 -4.21
C ALA A 143 -2.44 6.84 -5.13
N TYR A 144 -2.38 7.13 -6.43
CA TYR A 144 -3.13 6.36 -7.41
C TYR A 144 -2.56 4.94 -7.51
N GLN A 145 -3.44 3.95 -7.46
CA GLN A 145 -3.08 2.54 -7.48
C GLN A 145 -3.28 2.01 -8.88
N VAL A 146 -2.19 1.77 -9.60
CA VAL A 146 -2.21 1.31 -10.99
C VAL A 146 -1.63 -0.09 -11.07
N VAL A 147 -2.33 -0.98 -11.79
CA VAL A 147 -1.81 -2.30 -12.11
C VAL A 147 -1.53 -2.41 -13.60
N ILE A 148 -0.35 -2.94 -13.93
CA ILE A 148 0.00 -3.43 -15.26
C ILE A 148 -0.01 -4.95 -15.22
N THR A 149 -0.74 -5.55 -16.16
CA THR A 149 -0.74 -6.99 -16.39
C THR A 149 -0.70 -7.27 -17.90
N GLY A 150 -0.29 -8.48 -18.28
CA GLY A 150 -0.25 -8.92 -19.67
C GLY A 150 0.00 -10.42 -19.76
N SER A 151 -0.10 -10.96 -20.97
CA SER A 151 0.19 -12.37 -21.22
C SER A 151 1.64 -12.74 -20.93
N GLN A 152 1.94 -14.05 -20.89
CA GLN A 152 3.29 -14.56 -20.61
C GLN A 152 4.37 -14.06 -21.61
N GLY A 153 3.97 -13.71 -22.85
CA GLY A 153 4.87 -13.19 -23.88
C GLY A 153 5.14 -11.68 -23.83
N VAL A 154 4.47 -10.94 -22.93
CA VAL A 154 4.59 -9.49 -22.82
C VAL A 154 5.65 -9.15 -21.78
N ASP A 155 6.66 -8.37 -22.19
CA ASP A 155 7.71 -7.85 -21.29
C ASP A 155 7.19 -6.71 -20.38
N THR A 156 6.23 -7.05 -19.54
CA THR A 156 5.73 -6.19 -18.46
C THR A 156 6.82 -5.77 -17.45
N PRO A 157 7.83 -6.58 -17.07
CA PRO A 157 8.88 -6.10 -16.18
C PRO A 157 9.79 -5.06 -16.85
N GLY A 158 10.15 -5.25 -18.12
CA GLY A 158 10.88 -4.24 -18.89
C GLY A 158 10.11 -2.92 -18.94
N LEU A 159 8.82 -2.97 -19.31
CA LEU A 159 7.94 -1.80 -19.36
C LEU A 159 7.88 -1.06 -18.01
N VAL A 160 7.63 -1.76 -16.91
CA VAL A 160 7.55 -1.13 -15.57
C VAL A 160 8.89 -0.53 -15.15
N SER A 161 10.01 -1.18 -15.48
CA SER A 161 11.36 -0.65 -15.23
C SER A 161 11.61 0.64 -16.00
N GLU A 162 11.25 0.69 -17.28
CA GLU A 162 11.37 1.89 -18.11
C GLU A 162 10.49 3.04 -17.61
N LEU A 163 9.26 2.76 -17.20
CA LEU A 163 8.37 3.76 -16.62
C LEU A 163 8.92 4.34 -15.31
N ARG A 164 9.44 3.50 -14.41
CA ARG A 164 10.06 3.98 -13.16
C ARG A 164 11.30 4.83 -13.42
N LYS A 165 12.10 4.50 -14.44
CA LYS A 165 13.25 5.31 -14.87
C LYS A 165 12.84 6.67 -15.44
N LEU A 166 11.76 6.71 -16.21
CA LEU A 166 11.27 7.95 -16.84
C LEU A 166 10.52 8.86 -15.85
N PHE A 167 9.93 8.29 -14.81
CA PHE A 167 9.12 8.99 -13.81
C PHE A 167 9.63 8.70 -12.39
N PRO A 168 10.89 9.01 -12.08
CA PRO A 168 11.43 8.72 -10.77
C PRO A 168 10.64 9.46 -9.69
N LEU A 169 10.39 8.80 -8.57
CA LEU A 169 9.82 9.43 -7.40
C LEU A 169 10.82 10.46 -6.87
N LYS A 170 10.43 11.74 -6.79
CA LYS A 170 11.36 12.81 -6.40
C LYS A 170 11.62 12.88 -4.90
N HIS A 171 10.66 12.41 -4.11
CA HIS A 171 10.68 12.51 -2.66
C HIS A 171 10.70 11.12 -2.03
N ASP A 172 11.44 10.98 -0.93
CA ASP A 172 11.32 9.79 -0.10
C ASP A 172 9.95 9.82 0.58
N PHE A 173 9.05 8.96 0.08
CA PHE A 173 7.69 8.88 0.60
C PHE A 173 7.66 8.41 2.04
N ARG A 174 8.66 7.64 2.52
CA ARG A 174 8.72 7.21 3.92
C ARG A 174 8.87 8.41 4.85
N THR A 175 9.72 9.37 4.49
CA THR A 175 9.93 10.60 5.25
C THR A 175 8.69 11.48 5.25
N ALA A 176 8.10 11.71 4.07
CA ALA A 176 6.85 12.47 3.94
C ALA A 176 5.71 11.83 4.74
N GLN A 177 5.61 10.51 4.72
CA GLN A 177 4.60 9.75 5.44
C GLN A 177 4.74 9.84 6.96
N ARG A 178 5.96 9.73 7.51
CA ARG A 178 6.17 9.93 8.96
C ARG A 178 5.67 11.31 9.37
N SER A 179 5.99 12.34 8.58
CA SER A 179 5.47 13.70 8.80
C SER A 179 3.95 13.76 8.71
N LEU A 180 3.33 13.15 7.68
CA LEU A 180 1.87 13.12 7.51
C LEU A 180 1.16 12.40 8.65
N TRP A 181 1.74 11.30 9.12
CA TRP A 181 1.16 10.50 10.18
C TRP A 181 1.29 11.20 11.53
N GLN A 182 2.46 11.77 11.83
CA GLN A 182 2.67 12.61 13.02
C GLN A 182 1.69 13.79 13.03
N GLN A 183 1.47 14.44 11.89
CA GLN A 183 0.49 15.50 11.75
C GLN A 183 -0.95 15.01 11.93
N ALA A 184 -1.35 13.91 11.28
CA ALA A 184 -2.68 13.33 11.44
C ALA A 184 -2.96 12.94 12.90
N GLN A 185 -1.93 12.47 13.62
CA GLN A 185 -2.01 12.23 15.05
C GLN A 185 -2.14 13.54 15.86
N SER A 186 -1.38 14.59 15.53
CA SER A 186 -1.45 15.88 16.23
C SER A 186 -2.83 16.57 16.09
N LEU A 187 -3.49 16.39 14.95
CA LEU A 187 -4.87 16.87 14.75
C LEU A 187 -5.89 16.11 15.60
N GLN A 188 -5.51 14.96 16.16
CA GLN A 188 -6.35 14.10 16.98
C GLN A 188 -5.87 14.01 18.43
N SER A 189 -4.72 14.60 18.77
CA SER A 189 -4.10 14.48 20.08
C SER A 189 -4.84 15.21 21.19
N ASN A 190 -5.93 15.93 20.88
CA ASN A 190 -6.87 16.37 21.92
C ASN A 190 -7.63 15.21 22.59
N GLY A 191 -7.46 13.94 22.16
CA GLY A 191 -8.11 12.79 22.80
C GLY A 191 -7.34 11.46 22.79
N ASN A 192 -6.05 11.42 22.41
CA ASN A 192 -5.34 10.18 22.06
C ASN A 192 -4.16 9.79 22.97
N GLU A 193 -3.92 10.50 24.08
CA GLU A 193 -2.88 10.08 25.03
C GLU A 193 -3.38 8.88 25.84
N ILE A 194 -2.85 7.71 25.52
CA ILE A 194 -3.04 6.50 26.32
C ILE A 194 -2.16 6.69 27.57
N PHE A 195 -2.79 7.04 28.69
CA PHE A 195 -2.12 7.16 29.98
C PHE A 195 -1.86 5.77 30.56
N THR A 196 -0.63 5.28 30.40
CA THR A 196 -0.15 4.12 31.15
C THR A 196 0.14 4.56 32.58
N ARG A 197 -0.83 4.39 33.49
CA ARG A 197 -0.55 4.51 34.93
C ARG A 197 0.34 3.35 35.35
N LEU A 198 1.64 3.61 35.45
CA LEU A 198 2.57 2.72 36.15
C LEU A 198 2.09 2.57 37.60
N LEU A 199 1.79 1.34 38.01
CA LEU A 199 1.36 1.00 39.37
C LEU A 199 2.52 1.08 40.40
N THR A 200 3.71 1.51 39.98
CA THR A 200 4.95 1.48 40.76
C THR A 200 5.36 2.89 41.19
N GLY A 201 4.58 3.54 42.06
CA GLY A 201 5.03 4.56 43.04
C GLY A 201 5.84 5.79 42.59
N GLY A 202 6.15 5.96 41.31
CA GLY A 202 6.94 7.06 40.74
C GLY A 202 6.11 7.88 39.77
N ASN A 203 6.12 9.21 39.94
CA ASN A 203 5.20 10.15 39.28
C ASN A 203 5.40 10.33 37.75
N SER A 204 6.20 9.52 37.07
CA SER A 204 6.41 9.65 35.62
C SER A 204 5.47 8.73 34.84
N VAL A 205 4.39 9.29 34.30
CA VAL A 205 3.53 8.61 33.34
C VAL A 205 4.13 8.77 31.94
N PHE A 206 4.67 7.70 31.37
CA PHE A 206 5.06 7.66 29.97
C PHE A 206 3.91 7.12 29.13
N SER A 207 3.52 7.85 28.08
CA SER A 207 2.58 7.36 27.07
C SER A 207 3.35 6.75 25.90
N VAL A 208 3.20 5.45 25.65
CA VAL A 208 3.80 4.78 24.48
C VAL A 208 2.74 4.63 23.39
N LYS A 209 3.05 5.02 22.16
CA LYS A 209 2.12 4.89 21.03
C LYS A 209 2.21 3.51 20.39
N ILE A 210 1.09 2.97 19.89
CA ILE A 210 1.05 1.65 19.22
C ILE A 210 2.06 1.54 18.07
N ASP A 211 2.26 2.61 17.31
CA ASP A 211 3.22 2.69 16.19
C ASP A 211 4.68 2.66 16.63
N GLN A 212 4.99 2.85 17.91
CA GLN A 212 6.32 2.62 18.48
C GLN A 212 6.50 1.16 18.91
N LEU A 213 5.40 0.45 19.18
CA LEU A 213 5.39 -0.95 19.64
C LEU A 213 5.35 -1.94 18.48
N VAL A 214 4.62 -1.60 17.42
CA VAL A 214 4.34 -2.47 16.29
C VAL A 214 4.54 -1.70 14.99
N ASP A 215 5.21 -2.34 14.02
CA ASP A 215 5.39 -1.76 12.69
C ASP A 215 4.11 -1.91 11.87
N ILE A 216 3.24 -0.91 12.02
CA ILE A 216 2.02 -0.77 11.22
C ILE A 216 2.32 -0.25 9.80
N PHE A 217 3.54 0.17 9.50
CA PHE A 217 3.91 0.81 8.22
C PHE A 217 4.33 -0.23 7.18
N HIS A 218 5.03 -1.28 7.60
CA HIS A 218 5.59 -2.27 6.69
C HIS A 218 4.54 -2.96 5.80
N SER A 219 3.38 -3.28 6.35
CA SER A 219 2.25 -3.83 5.58
C SER A 219 1.72 -2.89 4.49
N THR A 220 1.94 -1.58 4.65
CA THR A 220 1.41 -0.54 3.76
C THR A 220 2.37 -0.19 2.62
N GLU A 221 3.61 -0.68 2.66
CA GLU A 221 4.64 -0.41 1.66
C GLU A 221 4.22 -0.84 0.25
N VAL A 222 3.39 -1.87 0.16
CA VAL A 222 2.84 -2.35 -1.11
C VAL A 222 1.91 -1.34 -1.79
N TYR A 223 1.48 -0.30 -1.07
CA TYR A 223 0.63 0.79 -1.56
C TYR A 223 1.40 2.10 -1.79
N PHE A 224 2.69 2.15 -1.42
CA PHE A 224 3.50 3.35 -1.57
C PHE A 224 3.69 3.72 -3.03
N PRO A 225 3.67 5.02 -3.36
CA PRO A 225 4.01 5.45 -4.69
C PRO A 225 5.46 5.07 -4.99
N ASN A 226 5.68 4.59 -6.20
CA ASN A 226 6.99 4.19 -6.71
C ASN A 226 7.36 4.94 -7.99
N LEU A 227 6.52 5.88 -8.43
CA LEU A 227 6.78 6.82 -9.51
C LEU A 227 5.93 8.10 -9.34
N GLU A 228 6.33 9.17 -10.03
CA GLU A 228 5.63 10.46 -10.01
C GLU A 228 5.41 11.01 -11.43
N VAL A 229 4.16 11.26 -11.81
CA VAL A 229 3.80 11.84 -13.12
C VAL A 229 3.15 13.20 -12.91
N ASN A 230 3.80 14.28 -13.35
CA ASN A 230 3.28 15.65 -13.18
C ASN A 230 2.88 15.97 -11.72
N SER A 231 3.74 15.60 -10.76
CA SER A 231 3.49 15.79 -9.31
C SER A 231 2.31 14.99 -8.76
N ILE A 232 1.99 13.88 -9.41
CA ILE A 232 1.00 12.93 -8.95
C ILE A 232 1.70 11.66 -8.51
N PRO A 233 1.57 11.27 -7.23
CA PRO A 233 2.14 10.02 -6.73
C PRO A 233 1.33 8.83 -7.27
N ILE A 234 2.05 7.85 -7.82
CA ILE A 234 1.45 6.65 -8.38
C ILE A 234 2.18 5.44 -7.83
N ASN A 235 1.42 4.49 -7.32
CA ASN A 235 1.89 3.15 -7.04
C ASN A 235 1.64 2.28 -8.27
N LEU A 236 2.68 2.05 -9.07
CA LEU A 236 2.63 1.18 -10.23
C LEU A 236 3.04 -0.24 -9.84
N ARG A 237 2.09 -1.16 -9.90
CA ARG A 237 2.31 -2.58 -9.61
C ARG A 237 2.27 -3.40 -10.89
N ARG A 238 3.25 -4.28 -11.04
CA ARG A 238 3.19 -5.38 -12.00
C ARG A 238 2.50 -6.55 -11.33
N LEU A 239 1.48 -7.11 -11.96
CA LEU A 239 0.89 -8.38 -11.55
C LEU A 239 0.79 -9.30 -12.77
N SER A 240 1.15 -10.56 -12.60
CA SER A 240 0.73 -11.61 -13.54
C SER A 240 -0.80 -11.71 -13.56
N ILE A 241 -1.35 -12.33 -14.60
CA ILE A 241 -2.80 -12.55 -14.72
C ILE A 241 -3.33 -13.30 -13.48
N TRP A 242 -2.61 -14.34 -13.03
CA TRP A 242 -3.00 -15.12 -11.88
C TRP A 242 -2.96 -14.31 -10.58
N GLU A 243 -1.89 -13.54 -10.35
CA GLU A 243 -1.81 -12.67 -9.17
C GLU A 243 -2.91 -11.61 -9.17
N LEU A 244 -3.24 -11.02 -10.33
CA LEU A 244 -4.34 -10.07 -10.44
C LEU A 244 -5.66 -10.73 -10.04
N LEU A 245 -5.98 -11.89 -10.61
CA LEU A 245 -7.20 -12.62 -10.29
C LEU A 245 -7.25 -13.08 -8.83
N TYR A 246 -6.11 -13.48 -8.27
CA TYR A 246 -5.99 -13.81 -6.85
C TYR A 246 -6.30 -12.59 -5.98
N ASN A 247 -5.64 -11.45 -6.23
CA ASN A 247 -5.89 -10.20 -5.50
C ASN A 247 -7.35 -9.75 -5.60
N LEU A 248 -7.97 -9.88 -6.78
CA LEU A 248 -9.39 -9.55 -6.97
C LEU A 248 -10.35 -10.51 -6.27
N ARG A 249 -9.92 -11.74 -5.97
CA ARG A 249 -10.73 -12.74 -5.23
C ARG A 249 -10.56 -12.63 -3.72
N THR A 250 -9.34 -12.42 -3.26
CA THR A 250 -9.01 -12.47 -1.81
C THR A 250 -9.28 -11.17 -1.09
N VAL A 251 -9.18 -10.03 -1.80
CA VAL A 251 -9.34 -8.73 -1.18
C VAL A 251 -10.78 -8.25 -1.38
N MET A 252 -11.45 -7.91 -0.28
CA MET A 252 -12.77 -7.25 -0.19
C MET A 252 -12.84 -5.85 -0.88
N GLY A 253 -11.88 -5.53 -1.75
CA GLY A 253 -11.82 -4.28 -2.47
C GLY A 253 -10.49 -4.16 -3.20
N GLY A 254 -10.39 -4.77 -4.39
CA GLY A 254 -9.34 -4.45 -5.35
C GLY A 254 -9.36 -2.94 -5.65
N SER A 255 -8.60 -2.18 -4.88
CA SER A 255 -8.56 -0.72 -4.89
C SER A 255 -7.63 -0.22 -5.99
N PHE A 256 -7.68 -0.85 -7.16
CA PHE A 256 -7.03 -0.35 -8.35
C PHE A 256 -7.89 0.74 -8.97
N ASP A 257 -7.24 1.81 -9.36
CA ASP A 257 -7.87 2.95 -10.04
C ASP A 257 -7.89 2.74 -11.53
N VAL A 258 -6.82 2.16 -12.06
CA VAL A 258 -6.66 1.85 -13.47
C VAL A 258 -5.95 0.51 -13.57
N MET A 259 -6.50 -0.37 -14.40
CA MET A 259 -5.85 -1.60 -14.84
C MET A 259 -5.40 -1.44 -16.29
N MET A 260 -4.12 -1.64 -16.55
CA MET A 260 -3.54 -1.63 -17.88
C MET A 260 -3.36 -3.07 -18.34
N LEU A 261 -4.14 -3.47 -19.33
CA LEU A 261 -4.11 -4.80 -19.93
C LEU A 261 -3.25 -4.74 -21.17
N CYS A 262 -2.10 -5.40 -21.12
CA CYS A 262 -1.09 -5.34 -22.17
C CYS A 262 -1.11 -6.61 -23.03
N CYS A 263 -1.03 -6.45 -24.34
CA CYS A 263 -0.72 -7.53 -25.27
C CYS A 263 0.44 -7.15 -26.21
N ASP A 264 1.07 -8.14 -26.85
CA ASP A 264 2.07 -7.92 -27.90
C ASP A 264 1.42 -8.04 -29.27
N ALA A 265 1.55 -7.00 -30.11
CA ALA A 265 1.01 -6.97 -31.48
C ALA A 265 1.54 -8.12 -32.36
N ARG A 266 2.72 -8.68 -32.03
CA ARG A 266 3.37 -9.76 -32.79
C ARG A 266 2.87 -11.14 -32.38
N CYS A 267 1.99 -11.23 -31.38
CA CYS A 267 1.54 -12.51 -30.83
C CYS A 267 0.01 -12.53 -30.71
N LYS A 268 -0.67 -13.10 -31.71
CA LYS A 268 -2.14 -13.25 -31.69
C LYS A 268 -2.66 -13.90 -30.40
N LYS A 269 -1.98 -14.93 -29.88
CA LYS A 269 -2.33 -15.58 -28.61
C LYS A 269 -2.32 -14.60 -27.42
N SER A 270 -1.37 -13.67 -27.38
CA SER A 270 -1.32 -12.62 -26.35
C SER A 270 -2.58 -11.76 -26.32
N PHE A 271 -3.14 -11.46 -27.50
CA PHE A 271 -4.37 -10.70 -27.61
C PHE A 271 -5.61 -11.50 -27.27
N GLU A 272 -5.68 -12.78 -27.64
CA GLU A 272 -6.77 -13.69 -27.21
C GLU A 272 -6.82 -13.84 -25.68
N GLU A 273 -5.65 -13.94 -25.04
CA GLU A 273 -5.55 -13.93 -23.57
C GLU A 273 -6.03 -12.59 -22.97
N LEU A 274 -5.69 -11.46 -23.59
CA LEU A 274 -6.18 -10.14 -23.18
C LEU A 274 -7.71 -10.04 -23.29
N LEU A 275 -8.30 -10.52 -24.40
CA LEU A 275 -9.75 -10.53 -24.59
C LEU A 275 -10.45 -11.38 -23.52
N SER A 276 -9.91 -12.57 -23.25
CA SER A 276 -10.42 -13.49 -22.24
C SER A 276 -10.31 -12.88 -20.83
N LEU A 277 -9.19 -12.22 -20.52
CA LEU A 277 -9.00 -11.54 -19.25
C LEU A 277 -9.96 -10.35 -19.10
N ASP A 278 -10.07 -9.50 -20.12
CA ASP A 278 -10.99 -8.34 -20.09
C ASP A 278 -12.44 -8.79 -19.89
N GLU A 279 -12.84 -9.88 -20.52
CA GLU A 279 -14.16 -10.49 -20.32
C GLU A 279 -14.38 -10.92 -18.87
N LEU A 280 -13.42 -11.62 -18.27
CA LEU A 280 -13.51 -12.01 -16.86
C LEU A 280 -13.54 -10.79 -15.92
N LEU A 281 -12.75 -9.77 -16.21
CA LEU A 281 -12.71 -8.55 -15.41
C LEU A 281 -14.04 -7.79 -15.49
N ARG A 282 -14.58 -7.57 -16.69
CA ARG A 282 -15.82 -6.79 -16.89
C ARG A 282 -17.07 -7.52 -16.39
N ASN A 283 -17.11 -8.85 -16.48
CA ASN A 283 -18.29 -9.63 -16.11
C ASN A 283 -18.29 -10.08 -14.65
N ARG A 284 -17.12 -10.32 -14.03
CA ARG A 284 -17.06 -11.01 -12.73
C ARG A 284 -16.29 -10.27 -11.65
N TYR A 285 -15.06 -9.83 -11.93
CA TYR A 285 -14.15 -9.40 -10.85
C TYR A 285 -14.10 -7.89 -10.64
N ALA A 286 -14.33 -7.10 -11.68
CA ALA A 286 -14.10 -5.66 -11.67
C ALA A 286 -15.08 -4.91 -12.59
N PRO A 287 -16.41 -5.17 -12.49
CA PRO A 287 -17.38 -4.45 -13.31
C PRO A 287 -17.30 -2.95 -13.04
N GLY A 288 -17.27 -2.15 -14.11
CA GLY A 288 -17.19 -0.69 -14.03
C GLY A 288 -15.83 -0.11 -13.61
N LYS A 289 -14.79 -0.93 -13.43
CA LYS A 289 -13.43 -0.43 -13.19
C LYS A 289 -12.79 0.06 -14.49
N ASN A 290 -11.98 1.12 -14.38
CA ASN A 290 -11.25 1.67 -15.51
C ASN A 290 -10.18 0.68 -15.98
N ARG A 291 -10.28 0.32 -17.26
CA ARG A 291 -9.34 -0.57 -17.94
C ARG A 291 -8.81 0.14 -19.18
N ILE A 292 -7.52 0.03 -19.42
CA ILE A 292 -6.86 0.56 -20.62
C ILE A 292 -6.25 -0.62 -21.35
N TRP A 293 -6.53 -0.75 -22.64
CA TRP A 293 -5.84 -1.72 -23.49
C TRP A 293 -4.56 -1.09 -24.03
N VAL A 294 -3.45 -1.81 -23.89
CA VAL A 294 -2.14 -1.37 -24.37
C VAL A 294 -1.57 -2.43 -25.30
N VAL A 295 -1.43 -2.09 -26.58
CA VAL A 295 -0.87 -2.97 -27.61
C VAL A 295 0.59 -2.61 -27.84
N LEU A 296 1.51 -3.44 -27.36
CA LEU A 296 2.95 -3.23 -27.49
C LEU A 296 3.46 -3.66 -28.87
N HIS A 297 4.60 -3.12 -29.28
CA HIS A 297 5.29 -3.47 -30.53
C HIS A 297 4.44 -3.29 -31.79
N PHE A 298 3.55 -2.31 -31.78
CA PHE A 298 2.67 -2.06 -32.91
C PHE A 298 3.47 -1.48 -34.11
N ASN A 299 3.27 -2.06 -35.29
CA ASN A 299 3.91 -1.71 -36.55
C ASN A 299 2.92 -1.92 -37.70
N GLU A 300 2.40 -0.83 -38.26
CA GLU A 300 1.41 -0.84 -39.35
C GLU A 300 1.92 -1.52 -40.64
N ARG A 301 3.25 -1.66 -40.79
CA ARG A 301 3.87 -2.18 -42.02
C ARG A 301 4.29 -3.65 -41.92
N SER A 302 3.92 -4.35 -40.85
CA SER A 302 4.25 -5.77 -40.71
C SER A 302 3.47 -6.61 -41.72
N THR A 303 4.15 -7.50 -42.44
CA THR A 303 3.55 -8.49 -43.36
C THR A 303 3.42 -9.87 -42.72
N ASP A 304 3.79 -10.03 -41.45
CA ASP A 304 3.66 -11.31 -40.73
C ASP A 304 2.18 -11.62 -40.49
N GLU A 305 1.72 -12.81 -40.90
CA GLU A 305 0.34 -13.27 -40.72
C GLU A 305 -0.06 -13.36 -39.24
N ASN A 306 0.92 -13.52 -38.33
CA ASN A 306 0.68 -13.53 -36.89
C ASN A 306 0.56 -12.13 -36.28
N PHE A 307 0.82 -11.09 -37.07
CA PHE A 307 0.77 -9.71 -36.62
C PHE A 307 -0.68 -9.22 -36.52
N LEU A 308 -1.00 -8.58 -35.40
CA LEU A 308 -2.32 -8.02 -35.14
C LEU A 308 -2.49 -6.68 -35.87
N SER A 309 -3.42 -6.65 -36.82
CA SER A 309 -3.78 -5.40 -37.50
C SER A 309 -4.50 -4.44 -36.56
N SER A 310 -4.34 -3.13 -36.80
CA SER A 310 -5.08 -2.09 -36.06
C SER A 310 -6.58 -2.31 -36.12
N ASP A 311 -7.08 -2.76 -37.28
CA ASP A 311 -8.51 -2.98 -37.51
C ASP A 311 -9.05 -4.15 -36.69
N GLN A 312 -8.33 -5.27 -36.61
CA GLN A 312 -8.71 -6.40 -35.74
C GLN A 312 -8.83 -5.97 -34.27
N VAL A 313 -7.85 -5.24 -33.76
CA VAL A 313 -7.86 -4.75 -32.37
C VAL A 313 -8.99 -3.75 -32.16
N SER A 314 -9.14 -2.78 -33.06
CA SER A 314 -10.17 -1.74 -32.95
C SER A 314 -11.57 -2.34 -33.04
N ARG A 315 -11.80 -3.27 -33.96
CA ARG A 315 -13.06 -3.98 -34.11
C ARG A 315 -13.42 -4.73 -32.83
N ALA A 316 -12.49 -5.49 -32.26
CA ALA A 316 -12.71 -6.19 -30.99
C ALA A 316 -13.02 -5.20 -29.84
N PHE A 317 -12.31 -4.07 -29.78
CA PHE A 317 -12.56 -3.02 -28.80
C PHE A 317 -13.97 -2.40 -28.93
N TYR A 318 -14.40 -2.11 -30.16
CA TYR A 318 -15.71 -1.52 -30.43
C TYR A 318 -16.87 -2.52 -30.33
N GLN A 319 -16.62 -3.82 -30.47
CA GLN A 319 -17.61 -4.87 -30.20
C GLN A 319 -18.03 -4.94 -28.73
N ILE A 320 -17.21 -4.45 -27.81
CA ILE A 320 -17.58 -4.38 -26.39
C ILE A 320 -18.61 -3.25 -26.18
N PRO A 321 -19.73 -3.52 -25.48
CA PRO A 321 -20.73 -2.51 -25.15
C PRO A 321 -20.11 -1.28 -24.47
N MET A 322 -20.56 -0.07 -24.83
CA MET A 322 -19.93 1.18 -24.40
C MET A 322 -19.82 1.34 -22.87
N ASN A 323 -20.80 0.83 -22.11
CA ASN A 323 -20.80 0.85 -20.64
C ASN A 323 -19.83 -0.16 -20.00
N GLN A 324 -19.37 -1.14 -20.75
CA GLN A 324 -18.41 -2.16 -20.32
C GLN A 324 -17.05 -2.00 -20.98
N ARG A 325 -16.94 -1.16 -22.01
CA ARG A 325 -15.74 -0.98 -22.82
C ARG A 325 -14.57 -0.46 -21.97
N PRO A 326 -13.32 -0.89 -22.22
CA PRO A 326 -12.17 -0.23 -21.63
C PRO A 326 -12.18 1.27 -21.97
N CYS A 327 -11.71 2.11 -21.04
CA CYS A 327 -11.78 3.56 -21.17
C CYS A 327 -10.80 4.14 -22.20
N ASP A 328 -9.81 3.37 -22.64
CA ASP A 328 -8.82 3.79 -23.64
C ASP A 328 -8.20 2.59 -24.36
N LEU A 329 -7.64 2.86 -25.54
CA LEU A 329 -6.88 1.92 -26.37
C LEU A 329 -5.62 2.63 -26.86
N ILE A 330 -4.45 2.10 -26.49
CA ILE A 330 -3.16 2.70 -26.78
C ILE A 330 -2.32 1.72 -27.61
N PHE A 331 -1.86 2.18 -28.77
CA PHE A 331 -0.90 1.45 -29.59
C PHE A 331 0.51 2.00 -29.36
N MET A 332 1.41 1.18 -28.85
CA MET A 332 2.80 1.56 -28.59
C MET A 332 3.70 1.08 -29.74
N ARG A 333 4.26 2.03 -30.49
CA ARG A 333 5.16 1.76 -31.62
C ARG A 333 6.60 1.52 -31.14
N GLN A 334 7.37 0.75 -31.90
CA GLN A 334 8.71 0.31 -31.48
C GLN A 334 9.81 1.40 -31.59
N LYS A 335 10.72 1.37 -30.60
CA LYS A 335 12.11 1.89 -30.47
C LYS A 335 12.44 3.37 -30.72
N ALA A 336 11.94 4.06 -31.75
CA ALA A 336 12.40 5.44 -32.01
C ALA A 336 11.77 6.50 -31.07
N LEU A 337 10.59 6.20 -30.52
CA LEU A 337 9.78 7.14 -29.74
C LEU A 337 9.31 6.55 -28.41
N CYS A 338 10.09 5.61 -27.84
CA CYS A 338 9.72 4.88 -26.63
C CYS A 338 9.34 5.83 -25.48
N ASN A 339 10.15 6.87 -25.26
CA ASN A 339 9.91 7.88 -24.22
C ASN A 339 8.64 8.70 -24.46
N PHE A 340 8.32 8.99 -25.73
CA PHE A 340 7.10 9.72 -26.08
C PHE A 340 5.86 8.87 -25.76
N TRP A 341 5.83 7.62 -26.21
CA TRP A 341 4.70 6.72 -25.95
C TRP A 341 4.53 6.39 -24.47
N HIS A 342 5.62 6.22 -23.72
CA HIS A 342 5.53 6.10 -22.26
C HIS A 342 4.95 7.34 -21.60
N ARG A 343 5.33 8.53 -22.04
CA ARG A 343 4.75 9.79 -21.52
C ARG A 343 3.27 9.91 -21.83
N GLU A 344 2.89 9.68 -23.08
CA GLU A 344 1.49 9.71 -23.51
C GLU A 344 0.65 8.70 -22.73
N MET A 345 1.14 7.45 -22.60
CA MET A 345 0.47 6.39 -21.87
C MET A 345 0.28 6.75 -20.39
N MET A 346 1.32 7.26 -19.72
CA MET A 346 1.20 7.67 -18.31
C MET A 346 0.30 8.88 -18.12
N GLN A 347 0.28 9.83 -19.07
CA GLN A 347 -0.63 10.98 -19.03
C GLN A 347 -2.10 10.54 -19.17
N ARG A 348 -2.40 9.64 -20.12
CA ARG A 348 -3.74 9.07 -20.28
C ARG A 348 -4.16 8.27 -19.06
N MET A 349 -3.28 7.43 -18.55
CA MET A 349 -3.52 6.65 -17.33
C MET A 349 -3.85 7.56 -16.14
N VAL A 350 -3.06 8.62 -15.91
CA VAL A 350 -3.33 9.63 -14.89
C VAL A 350 -4.69 10.31 -15.12
N HIS A 351 -5.01 10.66 -16.36
CA HIS A 351 -6.28 11.27 -16.70
C HIS A 351 -7.46 10.37 -16.32
N HIS A 352 -7.40 9.09 -16.70
CA HIS A 352 -8.43 8.11 -16.33
C HIS A 352 -8.49 7.84 -14.83
N ALA A 353 -7.34 7.79 -14.15
CA ALA A 353 -7.29 7.63 -12.70
C ALA A 353 -7.95 8.83 -11.97
N ARG A 354 -7.72 10.06 -12.44
CA ARG A 354 -8.35 11.30 -11.94
C ARG A 354 -9.84 11.38 -12.23
N ASN A 355 -10.28 10.88 -13.37
CA ASN A 355 -11.71 10.85 -13.67
C ASN A 355 -12.42 9.80 -12.81
N TYR A 356 -11.75 8.68 -12.54
CA TYR A 356 -12.25 7.61 -11.68
C TYR A 356 -12.33 8.04 -10.22
N ARG A 357 -11.19 8.42 -9.64
CA ARG A 357 -11.14 9.06 -8.34
C ARG A 357 -11.12 10.55 -8.56
N LYS A 358 -12.23 11.22 -8.26
CA LYS A 358 -12.29 12.67 -8.07
C LYS A 358 -11.44 13.10 -6.86
N LEU A 359 -10.14 12.78 -6.85
CA LEU A 359 -9.23 13.22 -5.82
C LEU A 359 -9.17 14.74 -5.90
N THR A 360 -9.44 15.38 -4.78
CA THR A 360 -9.19 16.81 -4.61
C THR A 360 -7.70 17.04 -4.86
N ARG A 361 -7.35 17.91 -5.81
CA ARG A 361 -5.94 18.23 -6.10
C ARG A 361 -5.28 18.81 -4.85
N LEU A 362 -4.17 18.19 -4.43
CA LEU A 362 -3.29 18.57 -3.32
C LEU A 362 -2.66 19.98 -3.36
N GLY A 363 -3.14 20.91 -4.21
CA GLY A 363 -2.58 22.26 -4.23
C GLY A 363 -3.34 23.35 -4.98
N ASN A 364 -4.58 23.15 -5.44
CA ASN A 364 -5.27 24.16 -6.27
C ASN A 364 -6.56 24.74 -5.66
N ALA A 365 -6.86 24.47 -4.39
CA ALA A 365 -8.10 24.94 -3.77
C ALA A 365 -8.07 26.42 -3.34
N GLU A 366 -6.90 27.08 -3.32
CA GLU A 366 -6.76 28.42 -2.73
C GLU A 366 -6.69 29.59 -3.72
N ALA A 367 -6.57 29.35 -5.03
CA ALA A 367 -6.48 30.46 -6.00
C ALA A 367 -7.84 31.09 -6.38
N GLY A 368 -8.97 30.60 -5.86
CA GLY A 368 -10.31 30.95 -6.36
C GLY A 368 -11.20 31.79 -5.45
N LYS A 369 -10.77 32.17 -4.23
CA LYS A 369 -11.65 32.86 -3.26
C LYS A 369 -11.37 34.35 -3.00
N ASN A 370 -10.40 34.97 -3.68
CA ASN A 370 -10.03 36.38 -3.43
C ASN A 370 -10.40 37.37 -4.56
N SER A 371 -11.33 37.06 -5.48
CA SER A 371 -11.72 38.00 -6.55
C SER A 371 -13.23 38.29 -6.62
N THR A 372 -13.85 38.74 -5.54
CA THR A 372 -15.14 39.48 -5.58
C THR A 372 -15.47 40.10 -4.22
N CYS A 373 -14.83 41.22 -3.90
CA CYS A 373 -15.42 42.23 -2.99
C CYS A 373 -14.71 43.58 -3.17
N CYS A 374 -14.87 44.17 -4.35
CA CYS A 374 -14.65 45.60 -4.60
C CYS A 374 -15.49 45.98 -5.83
N SER A 375 -16.78 46.15 -5.60
CA SER A 375 -17.63 46.99 -6.46
C SER A 375 -18.11 48.14 -5.58
N MET A 376 -17.67 49.34 -5.96
CA MET A 376 -18.17 50.64 -5.50
C MET A 376 -19.66 50.78 -5.76
#